data_AF-A0A7G5C211-F1
#
_entry.id   AF-A0A7G5C211-F1
#
_cell.length_a   1.000
_cell.length_b   1.000
_cell.length_c   1.000
_cell.angle_alpha   90.00
_cell.angle_beta   90.00
_cell.angle_gamma   90.00
#
_symmetry.space_group_name_H-M   'P 1'
#
loop_
_entity.id
_entity.type
_entity.pdbx_description
1 polymer ?
#
loop_
_entity_poly.entity_id
_entity_poly.type
_entity_poly.pdbx_seq_one_letter_code
_entity_poly.pdbx_strand_id
1 'polypeptide(L)'
;MAQSRTIVRLGDFEWPISHPDKMIWPEVGITKLQYVQLLAELAPYLLPYSAGRYLTTIRYPEGIHGVSFYQKNCPEPTPEFVRTAKDGSIRYVVLDSVPALLWMGSLYSLEFHVSSDEIDQPLPNAWMLDMDPTLEDEPRLMEATSLVGDLLRSLGLHAVPKTSGATGIQIVMPIERGPSFDQLRQFGKFLSEYLVAKNPRLFTVERLKKDRGDRIYLDYLQHYAGKTLPAAYSPRARPGATISTPLAWDEVRQDVKPTDFHLLNIKERLRTRGDLLAAAPRQSLAPILDQLRKR
;
A
#
# COMPACT_ATOMS: atom_id res chain seq x y z
N MET A 1 17.10 -28.56 27.81
CA MET A 1 16.50 -27.33 28.36
C MET A 1 15.25 -27.03 27.54
N ALA A 2 14.08 -26.91 28.15
CA ALA A 2 12.87 -26.55 27.40
C ALA A 2 13.08 -25.15 26.80
N GLN A 3 13.00 -25.02 25.47
CA GLN A 3 12.99 -23.70 24.84
C GLN A 3 11.84 -22.89 25.46
N SER A 4 12.17 -21.74 26.06
CA SER A 4 11.17 -20.82 26.60
C SER A 4 10.24 -20.39 25.46
N ARG A 5 8.96 -20.75 25.55
CA ARG A 5 7.96 -20.38 24.55
C ARG A 5 7.66 -18.89 24.69
N THR A 6 8.03 -18.10 23.70
CA THR A 6 7.65 -16.67 23.64
C THR A 6 6.20 -16.57 23.17
N ILE A 7 5.37 -15.86 23.92
CA ILE A 7 3.94 -15.69 23.64
C ILE A 7 3.65 -14.19 23.60
N VAL A 8 3.03 -13.73 22.52
CA VAL A 8 2.45 -12.39 22.43
C VAL A 8 1.02 -12.44 22.95
N ARG A 9 0.66 -11.49 23.80
CA ARG A 9 -0.67 -11.37 24.42
C ARG A 9 -1.32 -10.05 24.03
N LEU A 10 -2.59 -10.11 23.62
CA LEU A 10 -3.41 -8.95 23.32
C LEU A 10 -4.82 -9.16 23.88
N GLY A 11 -5.08 -8.63 25.08
CA GLY A 11 -6.27 -9.01 25.83
C GLY A 11 -6.27 -10.52 26.09
N ASP A 12 -7.35 -11.20 25.70
CA ASP A 12 -7.50 -12.65 25.84
C ASP A 12 -6.85 -13.45 24.70
N PHE A 13 -6.35 -12.77 23.66
CA PHE A 13 -5.65 -13.42 22.56
C PHE A 13 -4.20 -13.73 22.94
N GLU A 14 -3.81 -14.99 22.82
CA GLU A 14 -2.42 -15.44 22.96
C GLU A 14 -1.92 -16.09 21.66
N TRP A 15 -0.74 -15.68 21.20
CA TRP A 15 -0.11 -16.30 20.03
C TRP A 15 1.36 -16.64 20.27
N PRO A 16 1.78 -17.91 20.08
CA PRO A 16 3.16 -18.30 20.24
C PRO A 16 4.02 -17.81 19.07
N ILE A 17 5.17 -17.22 19.39
CA ILE A 17 6.16 -16.80 18.40
C ILE A 17 7.34 -17.76 18.41
N SER A 18 7.50 -18.49 17.30
CA SER A 18 8.70 -19.29 17.06
C SER A 18 9.84 -18.39 16.57
N HIS A 19 11.08 -18.69 16.98
CA HIS A 19 12.29 -17.95 16.59
C HIS A 19 12.17 -16.42 16.82
N PRO A 20 11.81 -15.99 18.05
CA PRO A 20 11.53 -14.58 18.35
C PRO A 20 12.73 -13.66 18.05
N ASP A 21 13.95 -14.13 18.27
CA ASP A 21 15.19 -13.37 18.10
C ASP A 21 15.72 -13.36 16.66
N LYS A 22 15.03 -14.04 15.72
CA LYS A 22 15.45 -14.06 14.32
C LYS A 22 15.41 -12.64 13.75
N MET A 23 16.52 -12.19 13.20
CA MET A 23 16.60 -10.90 12.52
C MET A 23 15.79 -10.93 11.23
N ILE A 24 14.84 -10.00 11.11
CA ILE A 24 14.06 -9.79 9.89
C ILE A 24 14.68 -8.67 9.06
N TRP A 25 15.05 -7.57 9.72
CA TRP A 25 15.83 -6.46 9.17
C TRP A 25 17.13 -6.27 9.96
N PRO A 26 18.24 -6.92 9.54
CA PRO A 26 19.52 -6.80 10.22
C PRO A 26 20.05 -5.36 10.35
N GLU A 27 19.86 -4.53 9.32
CA GLU A 27 20.41 -3.17 9.21
C GLU A 27 19.83 -2.21 10.25
N VAL A 28 18.57 -2.41 10.63
CA VAL A 28 17.86 -1.59 11.61
C VAL A 28 17.54 -2.36 12.90
N GLY A 29 18.11 -3.56 13.05
CA GLY A 29 18.04 -4.32 14.29
C GLY A 29 16.68 -4.93 14.63
N ILE A 30 15.77 -5.10 13.65
CA ILE A 30 14.40 -5.58 13.92
C ILE A 30 14.37 -7.11 13.92
N THR A 31 14.06 -7.68 15.09
CA THR A 31 13.78 -9.11 15.27
C THR A 31 12.33 -9.47 14.90
N LYS A 32 12.05 -10.76 14.77
CA LYS A 32 10.70 -11.27 14.50
C LYS A 32 9.71 -10.87 15.59
N LEU A 33 10.09 -10.96 16.86
CA LEU A 33 9.23 -10.55 17.97
C LEU A 33 8.89 -9.06 17.89
N GLN A 34 9.90 -8.21 17.68
CA GLN A 34 9.71 -6.77 17.53
C GLN A 34 8.81 -6.45 16.33
N TYR A 35 9.02 -7.13 15.20
CA TYR A 35 8.17 -6.95 14.03
C TYR A 35 6.69 -7.23 14.34
N VAL A 36 6.38 -8.35 14.99
CA VAL A 36 5.00 -8.69 15.37
C VAL A 36 4.43 -7.67 16.36
N GLN A 37 5.23 -7.17 17.31
CA GLN A 37 4.80 -6.11 18.23
C GLN A 37 4.47 -4.81 17.48
N LEU A 38 5.33 -4.41 16.54
CA LEU A 38 5.14 -3.21 15.71
C LEU A 38 3.89 -3.33 14.82
N LEU A 39 3.58 -4.53 14.31
CA LEU A 39 2.32 -4.78 13.61
C LEU A 39 1.10 -4.59 14.51
N ALA A 40 1.16 -5.01 15.78
CA ALA A 40 0.07 -4.78 16.72
C ALA A 40 -0.21 -3.29 16.91
N GLU A 41 0.85 -2.48 16.98
CA GLU A 41 0.74 -1.01 17.10
C GLU A 41 0.20 -0.34 15.82
N LEU A 42 0.56 -0.88 14.65
CA LEU A 42 0.06 -0.41 13.35
C LEU A 42 -1.37 -0.86 13.03
N ALA A 43 -1.87 -1.89 13.70
CA ALA A 43 -3.13 -2.53 13.36
C ALA A 43 -4.33 -1.55 13.24
N PRO A 44 -4.52 -0.56 14.13
CA PRO A 44 -5.62 0.42 13.99
C PRO A 44 -5.58 1.23 12.70
N TYR A 45 -4.40 1.36 12.08
CA TYR A 45 -4.18 2.15 10.86
C TYR A 45 -4.10 1.28 9.62
N LEU A 46 -3.51 0.08 9.70
CA LEU A 46 -3.39 -0.83 8.56
C LEU A 46 -4.72 -1.52 8.24
N LEU A 47 -5.40 -2.07 9.26
CA LEU A 47 -6.59 -2.91 9.08
C LEU A 47 -7.76 -2.21 8.35
N PRO A 48 -8.02 -0.90 8.54
CA PRO A 48 -9.03 -0.20 7.75
C PRO A 48 -8.83 -0.29 6.23
N TYR A 49 -7.59 -0.48 5.76
CA TYR A 49 -7.26 -0.56 4.34
C TYR A 49 -7.13 -1.99 3.81
N SER A 50 -7.16 -3.00 4.69
CA SER A 50 -7.12 -4.41 4.31
C SER A 50 -8.41 -5.18 4.59
N ALA A 51 -9.25 -4.65 5.48
CA ALA A 51 -10.54 -5.25 5.79
C ALA A 51 -11.43 -5.33 4.54
N GLY A 52 -12.13 -6.46 4.39
CA GLY A 52 -13.05 -6.67 3.27
C GLY A 52 -12.38 -6.82 1.90
N ARG A 53 -11.06 -7.07 1.83
CA ARG A 53 -10.31 -7.24 0.59
C ARG A 53 -9.55 -8.56 0.57
N TYR A 54 -9.25 -9.06 -0.63
CA TYR A 54 -8.41 -10.23 -0.82
C TYR A 54 -6.95 -9.89 -0.55
N LEU A 55 -6.31 -10.61 0.36
CA LEU A 55 -4.89 -10.40 0.69
C LEU A 55 -3.98 -11.21 -0.23
N THR A 56 -3.07 -10.52 -0.92
CA THR A 56 -1.82 -11.11 -1.40
C THR A 56 -0.69 -10.64 -0.49
N THR A 57 0.10 -11.56 0.06
CA THR A 57 1.25 -11.20 0.89
C THR A 57 2.56 -11.64 0.26
N ILE A 58 3.65 -10.97 0.59
CA ILE A 58 5.00 -11.44 0.26
C ILE A 58 5.68 -11.86 1.56
N ARG A 59 6.10 -13.12 1.60
CA ARG A 59 6.70 -13.72 2.79
C ARG A 59 8.20 -13.86 2.62
N TYR A 60 8.91 -13.62 3.72
CA TYR A 60 10.38 -13.67 3.79
C TYR A 60 10.81 -14.54 4.98
N PRO A 61 10.69 -15.88 4.89
CA PRO A 61 10.95 -16.78 6.02
C PRO A 61 12.35 -16.64 6.63
N GLU A 62 13.30 -16.18 5.83
CA GLU A 62 14.71 -16.00 6.16
C GLU A 62 15.10 -14.55 6.48
N GLY A 63 14.13 -13.63 6.51
CA GLY A 63 14.39 -12.18 6.57
C GLY A 63 14.57 -11.58 5.17
N ILE A 64 14.76 -10.26 5.11
CA ILE A 64 14.68 -9.51 3.85
C ILE A 64 15.74 -9.89 2.79
N HIS A 65 16.86 -10.48 3.21
CA HIS A 65 17.95 -10.92 2.31
C HIS A 65 17.81 -12.36 1.83
N GLY A 66 16.86 -13.11 2.40
CA GLY A 66 16.61 -14.49 2.03
C GLY A 66 15.60 -14.63 0.91
N VAL A 67 15.15 -15.87 0.69
CA VAL A 67 14.14 -16.14 -0.34
C VAL A 67 12.79 -15.50 0.01
N SER A 68 12.12 -14.98 -1.02
CA SER A 68 10.78 -14.42 -0.90
C SER A 68 9.79 -15.13 -1.82
N PHE A 69 8.52 -15.14 -1.44
CA PHE A 69 7.47 -15.66 -2.32
C PHE A 69 6.14 -14.93 -2.09
N TYR A 70 5.38 -14.81 -3.19
CA TYR A 70 4.02 -14.31 -3.18
C TYR A 70 3.07 -15.42 -2.72
N GLN A 71 2.17 -15.09 -1.79
CA GLN A 71 1.16 -16.01 -1.30
C GLN A 71 -0.23 -15.38 -1.38
N LYS A 72 -1.10 -16.04 -2.16
CA LYS A 72 -2.53 -15.71 -2.30
C LYS A 72 -3.41 -16.67 -1.49
N ASN A 73 -3.15 -17.97 -1.62
CA ASN A 73 -3.87 -18.99 -0.86
C ASN A 73 -3.53 -18.93 0.62
N CYS A 74 -4.56 -19.06 1.46
CA CYS A 74 -4.49 -19.05 2.91
C CYS A 74 -3.53 -20.14 3.41
N PRO A 75 -2.56 -19.81 4.27
CA PRO A 75 -1.66 -20.81 4.86
C PRO A 75 -2.42 -21.89 5.65
N GLU A 76 -1.91 -23.13 5.61
CA GLU A 76 -2.39 -24.23 6.43
C GLU A 76 -1.36 -24.63 7.50
N PRO A 77 -1.80 -25.02 8.72
CA PRO A 77 -3.18 -24.99 9.20
C PRO A 77 -3.66 -23.55 9.46
N THR A 78 -4.92 -23.25 9.08
CA THR A 78 -5.54 -21.95 9.35
C THR A 78 -6.16 -21.90 10.75
N PRO A 79 -5.78 -20.94 11.62
CA PRO A 79 -6.44 -20.73 12.91
C PRO A 79 -7.91 -20.31 12.78
N GLU A 80 -8.76 -20.70 13.73
CA GLU A 80 -10.21 -20.43 13.68
C GLU A 80 -10.58 -18.94 13.64
N PHE A 81 -9.75 -18.07 14.22
CA PHE A 81 -9.97 -16.61 14.21
C PHE A 81 -9.68 -15.96 12.84
N VAL A 82 -9.12 -16.70 11.89
CA VAL A 82 -8.77 -16.18 10.57
C VAL A 82 -9.96 -16.31 9.63
N ARG A 83 -10.56 -15.18 9.28
CA ARG A 83 -11.57 -15.15 8.22
C ARG A 83 -10.92 -15.37 6.85
N THR A 84 -11.62 -16.11 6.00
CA THR A 84 -11.20 -16.34 4.61
C THR A 84 -12.33 -16.05 3.64
N ALA A 85 -11.97 -15.72 2.39
CA ALA A 85 -12.91 -15.51 1.29
C ALA A 85 -12.40 -16.24 0.04
N LYS A 86 -13.31 -16.71 -0.80
CA LYS A 86 -12.96 -17.44 -2.03
C LYS A 86 -13.15 -16.55 -3.25
N ASP A 87 -12.18 -16.62 -4.16
CA ASP A 87 -12.32 -16.13 -5.53
C ASP A 87 -11.72 -17.18 -6.47
N GLY A 88 -12.60 -17.77 -7.29
CA GLY A 88 -12.31 -18.98 -8.06
C GLY A 88 -11.82 -20.14 -7.17
N SER A 89 -10.64 -20.67 -7.47
CA SER A 89 -10.00 -21.76 -6.72
C SER A 89 -9.14 -21.29 -5.56
N ILE A 90 -8.98 -19.98 -5.37
CA ILE A 90 -8.10 -19.41 -4.34
C ILE A 90 -8.93 -19.08 -3.10
N ARG A 91 -8.47 -19.54 -1.95
CA ARG A 91 -8.98 -19.14 -0.64
C ARG A 91 -8.06 -18.10 -0.03
N TYR A 92 -8.45 -16.83 -0.05
CA TYR A 92 -7.67 -15.73 0.48
C TYR A 92 -7.89 -15.54 1.98
N VAL A 93 -6.86 -15.04 2.68
CA VAL A 93 -7.03 -14.45 4.01
C VAL A 93 -7.75 -13.12 3.87
N VAL A 94 -8.72 -12.85 4.74
CA VAL A 94 -9.28 -11.52 4.93
C VAL A 94 -8.61 -10.90 6.15
N LEU A 95 -7.77 -9.89 5.93
CA LEU A 95 -6.94 -9.30 6.97
C LEU A 95 -7.70 -8.15 7.66
N ASP A 96 -8.53 -8.51 8.63
CA ASP A 96 -9.50 -7.58 9.26
C ASP A 96 -9.44 -7.55 10.79
N SER A 97 -8.48 -8.25 11.39
CA SER A 97 -8.34 -8.34 12.84
C SER A 97 -6.88 -8.34 13.27
N VAL A 98 -6.61 -7.85 14.48
CA VAL A 98 -5.26 -7.86 15.04
C VAL A 98 -4.72 -9.30 15.15
N PRO A 99 -5.48 -10.30 15.66
CA PRO A 99 -5.05 -11.69 15.65
C PRO A 99 -4.59 -12.21 14.27
N ALA A 100 -5.35 -11.94 13.20
CA ALA A 100 -4.97 -12.35 11.85
C ALA A 100 -3.69 -11.65 11.38
N LEU A 101 -3.51 -10.37 11.69
CA LEU A 101 -2.29 -9.62 11.37
C LEU A 101 -1.05 -10.16 12.09
N LEU A 102 -1.16 -10.43 13.40
CA LEU A 102 -0.05 -10.99 14.17
C LEU A 102 0.30 -12.41 13.71
N TRP A 103 -0.71 -13.22 13.38
CA TRP A 103 -0.50 -14.53 12.78
C TRP A 103 0.26 -14.43 11.46
N MET A 104 -0.18 -13.58 10.53
CA MET A 104 0.51 -13.39 9.25
C MET A 104 1.93 -12.86 9.44
N GLY A 105 2.15 -11.92 10.36
CA GLY A 105 3.49 -11.44 10.72
C GLY A 105 4.37 -12.55 11.30
N SER A 106 3.82 -13.43 12.14
CA SER A 106 4.53 -14.60 12.69
C SER A 106 4.93 -15.62 11.62
N LEU A 107 4.23 -15.60 10.49
CA LEU A 107 4.53 -16.37 9.28
C LEU A 107 5.51 -15.65 8.35
N TYR A 108 6.13 -14.55 8.78
CA TYR A 108 7.08 -13.74 8.00
C TYR A 108 6.45 -13.01 6.80
N SER A 109 5.16 -12.72 6.87
CA SER A 109 4.50 -11.82 5.91
C SER A 109 5.02 -10.42 6.17
N LEU A 110 5.86 -9.89 5.28
CA LEU A 110 6.46 -8.56 5.44
C LEU A 110 5.77 -7.50 4.60
N GLU A 111 5.06 -7.91 3.55
CA GLU A 111 4.27 -7.01 2.71
C GLU A 111 2.82 -7.49 2.62
N PHE A 112 1.89 -6.55 2.72
CA PHE A 112 0.44 -6.80 2.68
C PHE A 112 -0.17 -6.02 1.52
N HIS A 113 -0.46 -6.73 0.43
CA HIS A 113 -1.08 -6.20 -0.76
C HIS A 113 -2.54 -6.61 -0.81
N VAL A 114 -3.42 -5.65 -1.07
CA VAL A 114 -4.87 -5.87 -1.02
C VAL A 114 -5.47 -5.67 -2.40
N SER A 115 -6.50 -6.46 -2.73
CA SER A 115 -7.26 -6.25 -3.96
C SER A 115 -7.82 -4.83 -4.03
N SER A 116 -7.82 -4.26 -5.23
CA SER A 116 -8.37 -2.92 -5.48
C SER A 116 -9.90 -2.88 -5.32
N ASP A 117 -10.56 -3.99 -5.59
CA ASP A 117 -11.96 -4.26 -5.29
C ASP A 117 -12.13 -4.81 -3.87
N GLU A 118 -13.31 -4.56 -3.31
CA GLU A 118 -13.75 -5.18 -2.06
C GLU A 118 -14.54 -6.45 -2.37
N ILE A 119 -14.45 -7.42 -1.46
CA ILE A 119 -15.16 -8.69 -1.54
C ILE A 119 -16.66 -8.39 -1.67
N ASP A 120 -17.30 -9.05 -2.64
CA ASP A 120 -18.72 -8.88 -2.98
C ASP A 120 -19.14 -7.44 -3.35
N GLN A 121 -18.19 -6.55 -3.65
CA GLN A 121 -18.45 -5.16 -4.00
C GLN A 121 -17.63 -4.72 -5.23
N PRO A 122 -18.18 -4.89 -6.45
CA PRO A 122 -17.45 -4.70 -7.70
C PRO A 122 -17.16 -3.23 -8.05
N LEU A 123 -17.88 -2.28 -7.45
CA LEU A 123 -17.65 -0.86 -7.68
C LEU A 123 -16.55 -0.33 -6.76
N PRO A 124 -15.49 0.31 -7.26
CA PRO A 124 -14.42 0.87 -6.44
C PRO A 124 -14.91 2.00 -5.53
N ASN A 125 -14.20 2.20 -4.43
CA ASN A 125 -14.41 3.30 -3.49
C ASN A 125 -13.23 4.26 -3.39
N ALA A 126 -12.21 4.07 -4.22
CA ALA A 126 -11.10 4.98 -4.40
C ALA A 126 -10.73 5.03 -5.88
N TRP A 127 -10.09 6.10 -6.29
CA TRP A 127 -9.25 6.15 -7.49
C TRP A 127 -7.78 6.17 -7.04
N MET A 128 -6.88 5.56 -7.82
CA MET A 128 -5.46 5.59 -7.53
C MET A 128 -4.65 5.69 -8.81
N LEU A 129 -3.51 6.36 -8.72
CA LEU A 129 -2.47 6.43 -9.74
C LEU A 129 -1.14 6.00 -9.10
N ASP A 130 -0.51 4.99 -9.67
CA ASP A 130 0.81 4.53 -9.24
C ASP A 130 1.88 5.23 -10.08
N MET A 131 2.80 5.93 -9.41
CA MET A 131 3.90 6.67 -10.01
C MET A 131 5.19 5.88 -9.81
N ASP A 132 5.62 5.20 -10.87
CA ASP A 132 6.72 4.25 -10.87
C ASP A 132 7.97 4.87 -11.52
N PRO A 133 8.96 5.35 -10.73
CA PRO A 133 10.18 5.91 -11.28
C PRO A 133 11.01 4.83 -12.00
N THR A 134 11.66 5.20 -13.10
CA THR A 134 12.57 4.27 -13.78
C THR A 134 13.88 4.10 -13.01
N LEU A 135 14.34 5.18 -12.38
CA LEU A 135 15.48 5.23 -11.49
C LEU A 135 15.12 4.67 -10.10
N GLU A 136 16.07 4.02 -9.43
CA GLU A 136 15.89 3.56 -8.05
C GLU A 136 15.85 4.74 -7.07
N ASP A 137 16.74 5.72 -7.29
CA ASP A 137 16.71 7.02 -6.64
C ASP A 137 16.29 8.08 -7.67
N GLU A 138 15.07 8.60 -7.52
CA GLU A 138 14.48 9.59 -8.42
C GLU A 138 14.39 10.95 -7.72
N PRO A 139 15.33 11.89 -7.99
CA PRO A 139 15.38 13.16 -7.29
C PRO A 139 14.15 14.05 -7.59
N ARG A 140 13.44 13.82 -8.69
CA ARG A 140 12.26 14.60 -9.10
C ARG A 140 10.95 13.98 -8.61
N LEU A 141 10.97 12.94 -7.78
CA LEU A 141 9.77 12.18 -7.41
C LEU A 141 8.71 13.05 -6.72
N MET A 142 9.14 13.91 -5.80
CA MET A 142 8.22 14.80 -5.07
C MET A 142 7.76 16.00 -5.90
N GLU A 143 8.63 16.53 -6.78
CA GLU A 143 8.23 17.51 -7.80
C GLU A 143 7.11 16.94 -8.68
N ALA A 144 7.33 15.74 -9.22
CA ALA A 144 6.37 15.02 -10.03
C ALA A 144 5.05 14.78 -9.26
N THR A 145 5.14 14.38 -8.00
CA THR A 145 3.97 14.17 -7.12
C THR A 145 3.20 15.46 -6.92
N SER A 146 3.88 16.60 -6.72
CA SER A 146 3.24 17.91 -6.60
C SER A 146 2.49 18.29 -7.88
N LEU A 147 3.07 18.06 -9.07
CA LEU A 147 2.41 18.36 -10.34
C LEU A 147 1.11 17.56 -10.54
N VAL A 148 1.09 16.29 -10.13
CA VAL A 148 -0.15 15.48 -10.15
C VAL A 148 -1.18 16.05 -9.17
N GLY A 149 -0.75 16.40 -7.96
CA GLY A 149 -1.61 17.00 -6.94
C GLY A 149 -2.21 18.34 -7.35
N ASP A 150 -1.42 19.21 -7.98
CA ASP A 150 -1.85 20.52 -8.45
C ASP A 150 -2.85 20.39 -9.61
N LEU A 151 -2.65 19.43 -10.52
CA LEU A 151 -3.62 19.12 -11.56
C LEU A 151 -4.95 18.66 -10.96
N LEU A 152 -4.94 17.71 -10.02
CA LEU A 152 -6.16 17.24 -9.34
C LEU A 152 -6.86 18.39 -8.61
N ARG A 153 -6.11 19.23 -7.87
CA ARG A 153 -6.66 20.40 -7.18
C ARG A 153 -7.30 21.39 -8.16
N SER A 154 -6.70 21.60 -9.32
CA SER A 154 -7.27 22.49 -10.36
C SER A 154 -8.61 21.99 -10.93
N LEU A 155 -8.87 20.68 -10.81
CA LEU A 155 -10.15 20.04 -11.15
C LEU A 155 -11.13 20.01 -9.98
N GLY A 156 -10.79 20.61 -8.84
CA GLY A 156 -11.59 20.58 -7.62
C GLY A 156 -11.54 19.23 -6.89
N LEU A 157 -10.51 18.41 -7.15
CA LEU A 157 -10.39 17.07 -6.58
C LEU A 157 -9.37 17.01 -5.44
N HIS A 158 -9.71 16.21 -4.42
CA HIS A 158 -8.92 16.02 -3.21
C HIS A 158 -8.31 14.62 -3.18
N ALA A 159 -6.99 14.53 -3.37
CA ALA A 159 -6.25 13.27 -3.23
C ALA A 159 -5.18 13.37 -2.15
N VAL A 160 -4.69 12.21 -1.72
CA VAL A 160 -3.63 12.04 -0.73
C VAL A 160 -2.50 11.24 -1.38
N PRO A 161 -1.28 11.81 -1.45
CA PRO A 161 -0.11 11.06 -1.87
C PRO A 161 0.28 10.08 -0.77
N LYS A 162 0.79 8.92 -1.17
CA LYS A 162 1.25 7.86 -0.27
C LYS A 162 2.55 7.30 -0.82
N THR A 163 3.59 7.21 0.01
CA THR A 163 4.79 6.48 -0.42
C THR A 163 4.42 5.03 -0.69
N SER A 164 4.99 4.43 -1.73
CA SER A 164 4.86 2.97 -1.90
C SER A 164 5.61 2.21 -0.79
N GLY A 165 6.51 2.90 -0.07
CA GLY A 165 7.52 2.32 0.82
C GLY A 165 8.66 1.63 0.06
N ALA A 166 8.64 1.63 -1.28
CA ALA A 166 9.77 1.25 -2.11
C ALA A 166 10.32 2.51 -2.78
N THR A 167 10.25 2.61 -4.11
CA THR A 167 10.82 3.72 -4.89
C THR A 167 9.76 4.74 -5.33
N GLY A 168 8.51 4.32 -5.53
CA GLY A 168 7.44 5.16 -6.11
C GLY A 168 6.47 5.79 -5.11
N ILE A 169 5.52 6.56 -5.66
CA ILE A 169 4.39 7.19 -4.96
C ILE A 169 3.07 6.66 -5.51
N GLN A 170 2.06 6.55 -4.65
CA GLN A 170 0.68 6.27 -5.02
C GLN A 170 -0.17 7.48 -4.67
N ILE A 171 -0.84 8.05 -5.65
CA ILE A 171 -1.87 9.06 -5.41
C ILE A 171 -3.17 8.31 -5.14
N VAL A 172 -3.79 8.54 -3.99
CA VAL A 172 -5.02 7.87 -3.58
C VAL A 172 -6.11 8.91 -3.37
N MET A 173 -7.26 8.71 -3.99
CA MET A 173 -8.40 9.60 -3.89
C MET A 173 -9.62 8.81 -3.44
N PRO A 174 -10.10 8.97 -2.20
CA PRO A 174 -11.37 8.40 -1.78
C PRO A 174 -12.51 8.96 -2.64
N ILE A 175 -13.38 8.08 -3.13
CA ILE A 175 -14.52 8.46 -3.96
C ILE A 175 -15.82 7.86 -3.42
N GLU A 176 -16.93 8.49 -3.78
CA GLU A 176 -18.24 7.85 -3.71
C GLU A 176 -18.31 6.71 -4.72
N ARG A 177 -18.98 5.60 -4.33
CA ARG A 177 -19.19 4.50 -5.28
C ARG A 177 -20.17 4.93 -6.35
N GLY A 178 -19.88 4.57 -7.59
CA GLY A 178 -20.69 4.92 -8.76
C GLY A 178 -19.93 4.64 -10.04
N PRO A 179 -18.72 5.20 -10.21
CA PRO A 179 -17.85 4.87 -11.33
C PRO A 179 -17.38 3.42 -11.29
N SER A 180 -17.32 2.77 -12.46
CA SER A 180 -16.64 1.49 -12.63
C SER A 180 -15.12 1.65 -12.71
N PHE A 181 -14.36 0.57 -12.54
CA PHE A 181 -12.91 0.58 -12.76
C PHE A 181 -12.52 1.05 -14.17
N ASP A 182 -13.32 0.75 -15.20
CA ASP A 182 -13.05 1.21 -16.56
C ASP A 182 -13.22 2.73 -16.69
N GLN A 183 -14.24 3.30 -16.06
CA GLN A 183 -14.41 4.76 -16.03
C GLN A 183 -13.26 5.44 -15.26
N LEU A 184 -12.86 4.86 -14.13
CA LEU A 184 -11.69 5.33 -13.37
C LEU A 184 -10.38 5.23 -14.16
N ARG A 185 -10.21 4.18 -14.97
CA ARG A 185 -9.07 4.01 -15.87
C ARG A 185 -9.09 5.07 -16.98
N GLN A 186 -10.25 5.38 -17.56
CA GLN A 186 -10.38 6.45 -18.56
C GLN A 186 -9.96 7.81 -17.98
N PHE A 187 -10.41 8.11 -16.77
CA PHE A 187 -9.98 9.32 -16.05
C PHE A 187 -8.47 9.34 -15.80
N GLY A 188 -7.91 8.23 -15.30
CA GLY A 188 -6.47 8.12 -15.05
C GLY A 188 -5.63 8.25 -16.33
N LYS A 189 -6.10 7.66 -17.44
CA LYS A 189 -5.48 7.81 -18.76
C LYS A 189 -5.45 9.27 -19.19
N PHE A 190 -6.60 9.95 -19.14
CA PHE A 190 -6.71 11.36 -19.52
C PHE A 190 -5.75 12.25 -18.71
N LEU A 191 -5.71 12.09 -17.39
CA LEU A 191 -4.77 12.82 -16.54
C LEU A 191 -3.31 12.53 -16.90
N SER A 192 -2.98 11.27 -17.11
CA SER A 192 -1.62 10.84 -17.39
C SER A 192 -1.13 11.37 -18.74
N GLU A 193 -1.97 11.30 -19.79
CA GLU A 193 -1.66 11.84 -21.12
C GLU A 193 -1.50 13.37 -21.09
N TYR A 194 -2.34 14.07 -20.31
CA TYR A 194 -2.19 15.51 -20.11
C TYR A 194 -0.86 15.87 -19.44
N LEU A 195 -0.48 15.14 -18.37
CA LEU A 195 0.77 15.35 -17.65
C LEU A 195 1.99 15.07 -18.52
N VAL A 196 1.95 14.01 -19.33
CA VAL A 196 3.00 13.68 -20.32
C VAL A 196 3.11 14.77 -21.38
N ALA A 197 1.99 15.28 -21.91
CA ALA A 197 2.01 16.35 -22.89
C ALA A 197 2.60 17.66 -22.32
N LYS A 198 2.34 17.95 -21.03
CA LYS A 198 2.86 19.14 -20.36
C LYS A 198 4.31 19.00 -19.90
N ASN A 199 4.73 17.80 -19.49
CA ASN A 199 6.05 17.54 -18.93
C ASN A 199 6.69 16.29 -19.58
N PRO A 200 6.95 16.28 -20.91
CA PRO A 200 7.33 15.07 -21.65
C PRO A 200 8.72 14.51 -21.28
N ARG A 201 9.54 15.30 -20.59
CA ARG A 201 10.85 14.90 -20.04
C ARG A 201 10.76 14.31 -18.64
N LEU A 202 9.62 14.44 -17.96
CA LEU A 202 9.43 13.97 -16.58
C LEU A 202 8.53 12.74 -16.53
N PHE A 203 7.43 12.76 -17.27
CA PHE A 203 6.42 11.69 -17.24
C PHE A 203 6.43 10.85 -18.51
N THR A 204 5.99 9.60 -18.36
CA THR A 204 5.67 8.71 -19.47
C THR A 204 4.47 7.83 -19.13
N VAL A 205 3.74 7.37 -20.15
CA VAL A 205 2.77 6.27 -20.05
C VAL A 205 3.29 4.99 -20.72
N GLU A 206 4.57 4.99 -21.13
CA GLU A 206 5.23 3.82 -21.71
C GLU A 206 5.42 2.72 -20.66
N ARG A 207 4.89 1.54 -20.97
CA ARG A 207 4.88 0.40 -20.05
C ARG A 207 6.22 -0.31 -20.02
N LEU A 208 6.95 -0.37 -21.12
CA LEU A 208 8.23 -1.06 -21.19
C LEU A 208 9.34 -0.21 -20.56
N LYS A 209 9.91 -0.68 -19.44
CA LYS A 209 10.94 0.06 -18.69
C LYS A 209 12.11 0.55 -19.57
N LYS A 210 12.53 -0.27 -20.54
CA LYS A 210 13.60 0.06 -21.51
C LYS A 210 13.29 1.29 -22.40
N ASP A 211 12.01 1.61 -22.60
CA ASP A 211 11.55 2.68 -23.48
C ASP A 211 11.14 3.94 -22.69
N ARG A 212 11.22 3.89 -21.35
CA ARG A 212 10.89 5.01 -20.47
C ARG A 212 12.00 6.06 -20.41
N GLY A 213 13.25 5.69 -20.65
CA GLY A 213 14.40 6.55 -20.35
C GLY A 213 14.56 6.73 -18.84
N ASP A 214 14.73 7.96 -18.38
CA ASP A 214 14.77 8.32 -16.95
C ASP A 214 13.41 8.82 -16.42
N ARG A 215 12.33 8.71 -17.22
CA ARG A 215 11.02 9.28 -16.89
C ARG A 215 10.27 8.44 -15.87
N ILE A 216 9.38 9.10 -15.14
CA ILE A 216 8.45 8.50 -14.18
C ILE A 216 7.23 7.98 -14.93
N TYR A 217 6.96 6.69 -14.79
CA TYR A 217 5.79 6.05 -15.40
C TYR A 217 4.53 6.32 -14.57
N LEU A 218 3.52 6.87 -15.22
CA LEU A 218 2.19 7.08 -14.66
C LEU A 218 1.33 5.85 -14.93
N ASP A 219 1.35 4.88 -14.01
CA ASP A 219 0.66 3.60 -14.16
C ASP A 219 -0.81 3.68 -13.70
N TYR A 220 -1.63 4.30 -14.55
CA TYR A 220 -3.08 4.36 -14.37
C TYR A 220 -3.76 2.99 -14.56
N LEU A 221 -3.02 1.91 -14.83
CA LEU A 221 -3.56 0.56 -15.02
C LEU A 221 -3.48 -0.30 -13.77
N GLN A 222 -2.70 0.06 -12.74
CA GLN A 222 -2.57 -0.76 -11.52
C GLN A 222 -3.84 -0.84 -10.71
N HIS A 223 -4.58 0.26 -10.61
CA HIS A 223 -5.86 0.27 -9.90
C HIS A 223 -6.95 -0.37 -10.78
N TYR A 224 -7.17 -1.66 -10.61
CA TYR A 224 -8.18 -2.40 -11.34
C TYR A 224 -8.66 -3.64 -10.57
N ALA A 225 -9.89 -4.09 -10.86
CA ALA A 225 -10.45 -5.31 -10.28
C ALA A 225 -9.48 -6.49 -10.42
N GLY A 226 -9.28 -7.25 -9.34
CA GLY A 226 -8.37 -8.40 -9.26
C GLY A 226 -6.88 -8.05 -9.19
N LYS A 227 -6.50 -6.77 -9.29
CA LYS A 227 -5.12 -6.32 -9.04
C LYS A 227 -4.93 -5.91 -7.60
N THR A 228 -3.71 -6.10 -7.11
CA THR A 228 -3.34 -5.80 -5.73
C THR A 228 -2.31 -4.69 -5.66
N LEU A 229 -2.45 -3.81 -4.66
CA LEU A 229 -1.49 -2.77 -4.30
C LEU A 229 -1.15 -2.87 -2.82
N PRO A 230 0.04 -2.43 -2.38
CA PRO A 230 0.38 -2.41 -0.95
C PRO A 230 -0.64 -1.54 -0.20
N ALA A 231 -1.24 -2.13 0.84
CA ALA A 231 -2.16 -1.41 1.71
C ALA A 231 -1.46 -0.20 2.33
N ALA A 232 -2.23 0.85 2.68
CA ALA A 232 -1.65 1.92 3.47
C ALA A 232 -1.15 1.36 4.81
N TYR A 233 0.00 1.88 5.25
CA TYR A 233 0.74 1.42 6.42
C TYR A 233 1.29 -0.01 6.35
N SER A 234 1.23 -0.65 5.17
CA SER A 234 1.92 -1.92 4.94
C SER A 234 3.45 -1.73 5.00
N PRO A 235 4.19 -2.56 5.76
CA PRO A 235 5.64 -2.59 5.70
C PRO A 235 6.13 -3.09 4.34
N ARG A 236 7.38 -2.74 4.00
CA ARG A 236 8.06 -3.20 2.79
C ARG A 236 9.36 -3.89 3.16
N ALA A 237 9.72 -4.94 2.45
CA ALA A 237 10.94 -5.70 2.67
C ALA A 237 12.17 -4.97 2.07
N ARG A 238 12.45 -3.77 2.59
CA ARG A 238 13.61 -2.94 2.25
C ARG A 238 14.54 -2.81 3.45
N PRO A 239 15.86 -2.58 3.27
CA PRO A 239 16.82 -2.51 4.38
C PRO A 239 16.41 -1.59 5.53
N GLY A 240 15.76 -0.46 5.24
CA GLY A 240 15.27 0.49 6.23
C GLY A 240 13.92 0.14 6.89
N ALA A 241 13.33 -1.03 6.63
CA ALA A 241 12.00 -1.42 7.12
C ALA A 241 10.91 -0.37 6.84
N THR A 242 10.92 0.15 5.61
CA THR A 242 10.07 1.24 5.15
C THR A 242 8.59 0.87 5.13
N ILE A 243 7.73 1.88 5.15
CA ILE A 243 6.28 1.71 5.18
C ILE A 243 5.63 2.50 4.05
N SER A 244 4.60 1.90 3.45
CA SER A 244 3.72 2.58 2.51
C SER A 244 2.87 3.66 3.21
N THR A 245 3.36 4.89 3.30
CA THR A 245 2.89 5.91 4.26
C THR A 245 2.17 7.06 3.56
N PRO A 246 0.90 7.36 3.89
CA PRO A 246 0.23 8.58 3.46
C PRO A 246 0.98 9.84 3.90
N LEU A 247 1.04 10.82 2.99
CA LEU A 247 1.77 12.07 3.15
C LEU A 247 0.83 13.26 3.06
N ALA A 248 1.15 14.29 3.82
CA ALA A 248 0.53 15.59 3.65
C ALA A 248 1.23 16.34 2.51
N TRP A 249 0.49 17.24 1.84
CA TRP A 249 1.02 17.95 0.67
C TRP A 249 2.18 18.92 1.02
N ASP A 250 2.28 19.38 2.26
CA ASP A 250 3.44 20.12 2.76
C ASP A 250 4.70 19.26 2.82
N GLU A 251 4.57 17.99 3.21
CA GLU A 251 5.69 17.03 3.23
C GLU A 251 6.20 16.74 1.82
N VAL A 252 5.29 16.60 0.85
CA VAL A 252 5.66 16.49 -0.58
C VAL A 252 6.47 17.71 -1.02
N ARG A 253 6.04 18.93 -0.67
CA ARG A 253 6.77 20.16 -1.01
C ARG A 253 8.10 20.31 -0.28
N GLN A 254 8.30 19.60 0.83
CA GLN A 254 9.55 19.54 1.57
C GLN A 254 10.51 18.48 1.03
N ASP A 255 10.16 17.78 -0.05
CA ASP A 255 10.98 16.74 -0.69
C ASP A 255 11.42 15.61 0.25
N VAL A 256 10.49 15.15 1.10
CA VAL A 256 10.70 13.94 1.93
C VAL A 256 11.05 12.73 1.06
N LYS A 257 11.75 11.75 1.63
CA LYS A 257 12.09 10.50 0.95
C LYS A 257 11.22 9.35 1.45
N PRO A 258 10.90 8.35 0.61
CA PRO A 258 10.19 7.15 1.06
C PRO A 258 10.87 6.45 2.25
N THR A 259 12.19 6.55 2.36
CA THR A 259 13.02 6.01 3.44
C THR A 259 12.83 6.72 4.78
N ASP A 260 12.25 7.92 4.80
CA ASP A 260 11.99 8.68 6.02
C ASP A 260 10.85 8.07 6.85
N PHE A 261 10.11 7.10 6.30
CA PHE A 261 8.96 6.48 6.94
C PHE A 261 9.19 4.97 7.10
N HIS A 262 9.37 4.51 8.34
CA HIS A 262 9.75 3.14 8.64
C HIS A 262 9.15 2.62 9.96
N LEU A 263 9.20 1.30 10.16
CA LEU A 263 8.64 0.61 11.33
C LEU A 263 9.02 1.24 12.68
N LEU A 264 10.25 1.73 12.82
CA LEU A 264 10.74 2.31 14.08
C LEU A 264 10.25 3.75 14.37
N ASN A 265 9.73 4.50 13.38
CA ASN A 265 9.32 5.91 13.59
C ASN A 265 7.83 6.17 13.32
N ILE A 266 7.14 5.25 12.63
CA ILE A 266 5.77 5.46 12.15
C ILE A 266 4.75 5.71 13.27
N LYS A 267 4.95 5.11 14.45
CA LYS A 267 4.06 5.29 15.59
C LYS A 267 3.96 6.75 16.02
N GLU A 268 5.11 7.42 16.15
CA GLU A 268 5.16 8.81 16.58
C GLU A 268 4.56 9.73 15.51
N ARG A 269 4.86 9.44 14.24
CA ARG A 269 4.19 10.09 13.10
C ARG A 269 2.67 9.96 13.19
N LEU A 270 2.14 8.77 13.42
CA LEU A 270 0.70 8.51 13.47
C LEU A 270 0.04 9.20 14.68
N ARG A 271 0.73 9.27 15.83
CA ARG A 271 0.24 10.04 16.98
C ARG A 271 0.12 11.54 16.70
N THR A 272 1.04 12.09 15.91
CA THR A 272 1.12 13.53 15.64
C THR A 272 0.26 13.97 14.47
N ARG A 273 0.22 13.18 13.38
CA ARG A 273 -0.48 13.53 12.13
C ARG A 273 -1.81 12.79 11.95
N GLY A 274 -2.04 11.71 12.70
CA GLY A 274 -3.19 10.84 12.49
C GLY A 274 -3.14 10.11 11.14
N ASP A 275 -4.29 9.61 10.71
CA ASP A 275 -4.43 8.94 9.41
C ASP A 275 -4.95 9.92 8.35
N LEU A 276 -4.06 10.35 7.46
CA LEU A 276 -4.36 11.32 6.41
C LEU A 276 -5.33 10.79 5.36
N LEU A 277 -5.35 9.48 5.12
CA LEU A 277 -6.30 8.88 4.18
C LEU A 277 -7.71 8.80 4.78
N ALA A 278 -7.81 8.44 6.06
CA ALA A 278 -9.10 8.41 6.76
C ALA A 278 -9.72 9.80 6.90
N ALA A 279 -8.89 10.84 7.04
CA ALA A 279 -9.34 12.23 7.11
C ALA A 279 -9.74 12.84 5.75
N ALA A 280 -9.39 12.20 4.63
CA ALA A 280 -9.68 12.73 3.31
C ALA A 280 -11.16 12.55 2.93
N PRO A 281 -11.81 13.58 2.36
CA PRO A 281 -13.22 13.50 2.02
C PRO A 281 -13.45 12.52 0.86
N ARG A 282 -14.57 11.80 0.92
CA ARG A 282 -15.12 11.12 -0.26
C ARG A 282 -15.77 12.15 -1.17
N GLN A 283 -15.60 11.97 -2.48
CA GLN A 283 -16.12 12.89 -3.48
C GLN A 283 -16.66 12.16 -4.70
N SER A 284 -17.60 12.78 -5.41
CA SER A 284 -18.13 12.23 -6.66
C SER A 284 -17.23 12.56 -7.85
N LEU A 285 -16.90 11.55 -8.65
CA LEU A 285 -16.25 11.75 -9.96
C LEU A 285 -17.23 11.80 -11.13
N ALA A 286 -18.53 11.58 -10.89
CA ALA A 286 -19.52 11.53 -11.96
C ALA A 286 -19.52 12.79 -12.87
N PRO A 287 -19.46 14.03 -12.33
CA PRO A 287 -19.46 15.22 -13.18
C PRO A 287 -18.29 15.30 -14.17
N ILE A 288 -17.09 14.90 -13.73
CA ILE A 288 -15.88 14.91 -14.57
C ILE A 288 -15.95 13.80 -15.61
N LEU A 289 -16.39 12.60 -15.21
CA LEU A 289 -16.54 11.46 -16.12
C LEU A 289 -17.57 11.73 -17.22
N ASP A 290 -18.67 12.43 -16.89
CA ASP A 290 -19.68 12.83 -17.87
C ASP A 290 -19.14 13.83 -18.89
N GLN A 291 -18.22 14.72 -18.49
CA GLN A 291 -17.53 15.61 -19.43
C GLN A 291 -16.56 14.86 -20.34
N LEU A 292 -15.85 13.87 -19.81
CA LEU A 292 -14.94 13.04 -20.60
C LEU A 292 -15.66 12.21 -21.67
N ARG A 293 -16.88 11.75 -21.38
CA ARG A 293 -17.73 11.02 -22.34
C ARG A 293 -18.25 11.87 -23.51
N LYS A 294 -18.30 13.20 -23.34
CA LYS A 294 -18.81 14.13 -24.36
C LYS A 294 -17.72 14.60 -25.33
N ARG A 295 -16.47 14.21 -25.11
CA ARG A 295 -15.32 14.49 -25.98
C ARG A 295 -14.98 13.26 -26.81
#